data_AF-A0A085BJI7-F1
#
_entry.id   AF-A0A085BJI7-F1
#
_cell.length_a   1.000
_cell.length_b   1.000
_cell.length_c   1.000
_cell.angle_alpha   90.00
_cell.angle_beta   90.00
_cell.angle_gamma   90.00
#
_symmetry.space_group_name_H-M   'P 1'
#
loop_
_entity.id
_entity.type
_entity.pdbx_description
1 polymer ?
#
loop_
_entity_poly.entity_id
_entity_poly.type
_entity_poly.pdbx_seq_one_letter_code
_entity_poly.pdbx_strand_id
1 'polypeptide(L)' 'MKSLKIYLATGIFLLSFSCVAPPRPPKPPKHPRHGARPMPPGHAKKVYGSKSARPFAPGHRK' A
#
# COMPACT_ATOMS: atom_id res chain seq x y z
N MET A 1 -9.67 26.94 -44.80
CA MET A 1 -9.44 25.76 -43.93
C MET A 1 -10.22 25.90 -42.62
N LYS A 2 -11.56 25.87 -42.67
CA LYS A 2 -12.41 26.12 -41.49
C LYS A 2 -12.64 24.82 -40.70
N SER A 3 -12.78 23.70 -41.41
CA SER A 3 -12.92 22.36 -40.87
C SER A 3 -11.70 21.87 -40.10
N LEU A 4 -10.48 22.23 -40.54
CA LEU A 4 -9.24 21.80 -39.87
C LEU A 4 -9.15 22.28 -38.41
N LYS A 5 -9.65 23.49 -38.13
CA LYS A 5 -9.69 24.04 -36.76
C LYS A 5 -10.69 23.29 -35.88
N ILE A 6 -11.78 22.80 -36.47
CA ILE A 6 -12.81 22.02 -35.78
C ILE A 6 -12.24 20.66 -35.36
N TYR A 7 -11.55 19.96 -36.27
CA TYR A 7 -10.91 18.67 -35.96
C TYR A 7 -9.80 18.78 -34.91
N LEU A 8 -9.03 19.88 -34.93
CA LEU A 8 -8.00 20.12 -33.93
C LEU A 8 -8.62 20.34 -32.54
N ALA A 9 -9.71 21.10 -32.47
CA ALA A 9 -10.41 21.36 -31.21
C ALA A 9 -11.05 20.10 -30.62
N THR A 10 -11.68 19.25 -31.44
CA THR A 10 -12.27 17.98 -30.96
C THR A 10 -11.21 16.98 -30.55
N GLY A 11 -10.06 16.90 -31.23
CA GLY A 11 -8.96 16.01 -30.85
C GLY A 11 -8.38 16.34 -29.47
N ILE A 12 -8.19 17.62 -29.16
CA ILE A 12 -7.67 18.09 -27.86
C ILE A 12 -8.68 17.82 -26.74
N PHE A 13 -9.97 18.02 -27.00
CA PHE A 13 -11.04 17.77 -26.04
C PHE A 13 -11.12 16.28 -25.65
N LEU A 14 -11.02 15.38 -26.63
CA LEU A 14 -11.06 13.92 -26.39
C LEU A 14 -9.83 13.42 -25.61
N LEU A 15 -8.65 13.99 -25.85
CA LEU A 15 -7.42 13.62 -25.14
C LEU A 15 -7.47 13.98 -23.64
N SER A 16 -8.20 15.04 -23.30
CA SER A 16 -8.26 15.58 -21.93
C SER A 16 -9.08 14.69 -20.97
N PHE A 17 -10.04 13.92 -21.48
CA PHE A 17 -10.92 13.07 -20.66
C PHE A 17 -10.33 11.71 -20.30
N SER A 18 -9.18 11.33 -20.86
CA SER A 18 -8.63 9.97 -20.73
C SER A 18 -7.89 9.70 -19.41
N CYS A 19 -7.58 10.73 -18.61
CA CYS A 19 -6.70 10.60 -17.44
C CYS A 19 -7.44 10.53 -16.09
N VAL A 20 -8.62 9.90 -16.03
CA VAL A 20 -9.28 9.62 -14.75
C VAL A 20 -8.57 8.45 -14.07
N ALA A 21 -7.73 8.74 -13.08
CA ALA A 21 -7.09 7.72 -12.26
C ALA A 21 -8.16 6.92 -11.47
N PRO A 22 -8.03 5.58 -11.38
CA PRO A 22 -9.00 4.77 -10.65
C PRO A 22 -9.00 5.15 -9.16
N PRO A 23 -10.17 5.10 -8.49
CA PRO A 23 -10.25 5.36 -7.06
C PRO A 23 -9.35 4.38 -6.29
N ARG A 24 -8.61 4.91 -5.30
CA ARG A 24 -7.74 4.09 -4.45
C ARG A 24 -8.58 3.08 -3.66
N PRO A 25 -8.12 1.83 -3.50
CA PRO A 25 -8.82 0.85 -2.68
C PRO A 25 -8.91 1.35 -1.22
N PRO A 26 -10.00 1.01 -0.50
CA PRO A 26 -10.15 1.37 0.90
C PRO A 26 -9.03 0.74 1.74
N LYS A 27 -8.51 1.51 2.70
CA LYS A 27 -7.48 1.05 3.62
C LYS A 27 -8.00 -0.12 4.45
N PRO A 28 -7.25 -1.22 4.62
CA PRO A 28 -7.70 -2.35 5.41
C PRO A 28 -7.99 -1.91 6.86
N PRO A 29 -8.98 -2.55 7.52
CA PRO A 29 -9.29 -2.25 8.92
C PRO A 29 -8.04 -2.46 9.78
N LYS A 30 -7.74 -1.50 10.65
CA LYS A 30 -6.68 -1.65 11.65
C LYS A 30 -7.10 -2.81 12.56
N HIS A 31 -6.35 -3.91 12.54
CA HIS A 31 -6.55 -5.01 13.49
C HIS A 31 -6.59 -4.45 14.92
N PRO A 32 -7.52 -4.92 15.77
CA PRO A 32 -7.56 -4.51 17.17
C PRO A 32 -6.22 -4.86 17.81
N ARG A 33 -5.53 -3.82 18.29
CA ARG A 33 -4.33 -3.99 19.12
C ARG A 33 -4.79 -4.56 20.45
N HIS A 34 -4.97 -5.87 20.52
CA HIS A 34 -5.12 -6.57 21.80
C HIS A 34 -3.91 -6.19 22.66
N GLY A 35 -4.18 -5.56 23.80
CA GLY A 35 -3.23 -4.76 24.57
C GLY A 35 -1.84 -5.37 24.73
N ALA A 36 -0.82 -4.53 24.54
CA ALA A 36 0.58 -4.69 24.97
C ALA A 36 1.21 -6.10 24.84
N ARG A 37 0.76 -6.92 23.88
CA ARG A 37 1.39 -8.23 23.67
C ARG A 37 2.78 -8.00 23.10
N PRO A 38 3.82 -8.68 23.63
CA PRO A 38 5.14 -8.62 23.05
C PRO A 38 5.07 -9.01 21.58
N MET A 39 5.89 -8.34 20.78
CA MET A 39 6.02 -8.56 19.35
C MET A 39 6.13 -10.06 19.03
N PRO A 40 5.37 -10.58 18.06
CA PRO A 40 5.38 -12.02 17.78
C PRO A 40 6.77 -12.46 17.33
N PRO A 41 7.23 -13.68 17.70
CA PRO A 41 8.63 -14.10 17.53
C PRO A 41 9.15 -14.00 16.09
N GLY A 42 8.29 -14.34 15.11
CA GLY A 42 8.64 -14.25 13.70
C GLY A 42 8.80 -12.81 13.21
N HIS A 43 8.04 -11.87 13.76
CA HIS A 43 8.20 -10.46 13.45
C HIS A 43 9.45 -9.92 14.14
N ALA A 44 9.68 -10.27 15.42
CA ALA A 44 10.86 -9.88 16.19
C ALA A 44 12.15 -10.32 15.49
N LYS A 45 12.22 -11.58 15.03
CA LYS A 45 13.32 -12.09 14.22
C LYS A 45 13.67 -11.18 13.04
N LYS A 46 12.66 -10.71 12.30
CA LYS A 46 12.85 -9.84 11.13
C LYS A 46 13.38 -8.46 11.52
N VAL A 47 12.82 -7.84 12.56
CA VAL A 47 13.24 -6.51 13.01
C VAL A 47 14.64 -6.50 13.60
N TYR A 48 15.00 -7.54 14.36
CA TYR A 48 16.33 -7.65 14.96
C TYR A 48 17.37 -8.30 14.03
N GLY A 49 17.01 -8.67 12.80
CA GLY A 49 17.94 -9.24 11.81
C GLY A 49 18.56 -10.58 12.21
N SER A 50 17.97 -11.33 13.13
CA SER A 50 18.55 -12.58 13.61
C SER A 50 18.24 -13.75 12.67
N LYS A 51 19.16 -14.72 12.58
CA LYS A 51 18.96 -15.94 11.78
C LYS A 51 17.96 -16.91 12.39
N SER A 52 17.65 -16.80 13.69
CA SER A 52 16.78 -17.72 14.43
C SER A 52 15.68 -17.00 15.23
N ALA A 53 14.46 -17.55 15.24
CA ALA A 53 13.36 -17.04 16.07
C ALA A 53 13.39 -17.59 17.51
N ARG A 54 14.26 -18.58 17.80
CA ARG A 54 14.40 -19.19 19.14
C ARG A 54 14.61 -18.16 20.26
N PRO A 55 15.44 -17.11 20.09
CA PRO A 55 15.66 -16.10 21.13
C PRO A 55 14.42 -15.27 21.50
N PHE A 56 13.44 -15.23 20.60
CA PHE A 56 12.20 -14.49 20.78
C PHE A 56 11.03 -15.40 21.17
N ALA A 57 11.27 -16.70 21.32
CA ALA A 57 10.26 -17.65 21.74
C ALA A 57 9.88 -17.42 23.23
N PRO A 58 8.59 -17.61 23.59
CA PRO A 58 8.16 -17.56 24.98
C PRO A 58 8.98 -18.52 25.86
N GLY A 59 9.46 -18.04 27.02
CA GLY A 59 10.25 -18.84 27.96
C GLY A 59 11.75 -18.93 27.69
N HIS A 60 12.24 -18.34 26.58
CA HIS A 60 13.68 -18.31 26.28
C HIS A 60 14.42 -17.15 26.98
N ARG A 61 13.68 -16.13 27.43
CA ARG A 61 14.19 -15.04 28.30
C ARG A 61 13.60 -15.27 29.69
N LYS A 62 14.32 -15.98 30.55
CA LYS A 62 14.10 -16.03 31.99
C LYS A 62 15.20 -15.23 32.67
#